data_AF-A0AAW1CUB2-F1
#
_entry.id   AF-A0AAW1CUB2-F1
#
_cell.length_a   1.000
_cell.length_b   1.000
_cell.length_c   1.000
_cell.angle_alpha   90.00
_cell.angle_beta   90.00
_cell.angle_gamma   90.00
#
_symmetry.space_group_name_H-M   'P 1'
#
loop_
_entity.id
_entity.type
_entity.pdbx_description
1 polymer ?
#
loop_
_entity_poly.entity_id
_entity_poly.type
_entity_poly.pdbx_seq_one_letter_code
_entity_poly.pdbx_strand_id
1 'polypeptide(L)'
;MKIKGVDMNQIIQERKTFRNPSIYEKLIQFCDINEFGTNYDPQIYDPLKWDKSSYYDALAKAQKADMDQREKERKERTKVEFLIGTAKKATNGSSTEEELKKRKSKWDQKSTTATGTKGTVISAFGTLPKKPKM
;
A
#
# COMPACT_ATOMS: atom_id res chain seq x y z
N MET A 1 -40.98 -33.88 7.51
CA MET A 1 -42.44 -34.15 7.61
C MET A 1 -42.93 -34.63 6.25
N LYS A 2 -43.06 -35.94 6.03
CA LYS A 2 -43.55 -36.49 4.75
C LYS A 2 -45.08 -36.46 4.80
N ILE A 3 -45.70 -35.51 4.09
CA ILE A 3 -47.14 -35.55 3.83
C ILE A 3 -47.34 -36.73 2.86
N LYS A 4 -48.17 -37.71 3.27
CA LYS A 4 -48.31 -39.01 2.59
C LYS A 4 -48.54 -38.81 1.08
N GLY A 5 -47.65 -39.38 0.26
CA GLY A 5 -47.79 -39.47 -1.20
C GLY A 5 -47.20 -38.32 -2.04
N VAL A 6 -46.64 -37.26 -1.42
CA VAL A 6 -46.05 -36.13 -2.15
C VAL A 6 -44.65 -35.81 -1.64
N ASP A 7 -43.67 -35.82 -2.55
CA ASP A 7 -42.32 -35.35 -2.26
C ASP A 7 -42.30 -33.81 -2.23
N MET A 8 -42.19 -33.26 -1.03
CA MET A 8 -42.13 -31.81 -0.81
C MET A 8 -40.94 -31.17 -1.54
N ASN A 9 -39.80 -31.85 -1.63
CA ASN A 9 -38.63 -31.31 -2.32
C ASN A 9 -38.92 -31.18 -3.82
N GLN A 10 -39.55 -32.19 -4.41
CA GLN A 10 -39.96 -32.16 -5.81
C GLN A 10 -40.97 -31.02 -6.08
N ILE A 11 -41.99 -30.88 -5.23
CA ILE A 11 -42.98 -29.79 -5.34
C ILE A 11 -42.31 -28.42 -5.29
N ILE A 12 -41.35 -28.23 -4.38
CA ILE A 12 -40.62 -26.96 -4.26
C ILE A 12 -39.80 -26.69 -5.53
N GLN A 13 -39.09 -27.70 -6.05
CA GLN A 13 -38.27 -27.58 -7.26
C GLN A 13 -39.09 -27.30 -8.52
N GLU A 14 -40.32 -27.82 -8.64
CA GLU A 14 -41.18 -27.59 -9.80
C GLU A 14 -41.75 -26.16 -9.87
N ARG A 15 -41.88 -25.48 -8.71
CA ARG A 15 -42.43 -24.13 -8.61
C ARG A 15 -41.61 -23.15 -9.45
N LYS A 16 -42.31 -22.36 -10.26
CA LYS A 16 -41.70 -21.33 -11.12
C LYS A 16 -40.88 -20.31 -10.31
N THR A 17 -41.33 -19.97 -9.11
CA THR A 17 -40.65 -19.02 -8.22
C THR A 17 -39.32 -19.57 -7.70
N PHE A 18 -39.22 -20.88 -7.46
CA PHE A 18 -38.00 -21.53 -6.97
C PHE A 18 -36.98 -21.75 -8.08
N ARG A 19 -37.44 -21.92 -9.33
CA ARG A 19 -36.55 -22.01 -10.51
C ARG A 19 -36.03 -20.66 -11.00
N ASN A 20 -36.56 -19.55 -10.48
CA ASN A 20 -36.06 -18.21 -10.80
C ASN A 20 -34.77 -17.96 -10.01
N PRO A 21 -33.61 -17.69 -10.66
CA PRO A 21 -32.35 -17.45 -9.95
C PRO A 21 -32.41 -16.33 -8.89
N SER A 22 -33.27 -15.33 -9.06
CA SER A 22 -33.50 -14.27 -8.06
C SER A 22 -34.10 -14.76 -6.74
N ILE A 23 -34.56 -16.01 -6.65
CA ILE A 23 -35.01 -16.60 -5.39
C ILE A 23 -33.86 -16.72 -4.38
N TYR A 24 -32.62 -16.89 -4.83
CA TYR A 24 -31.47 -17.05 -3.94
C TYR A 24 -31.25 -15.79 -3.11
N GLU A 25 -31.40 -14.58 -3.67
CA GLU A 25 -31.31 -13.33 -2.92
C GLU A 25 -32.34 -13.29 -1.77
N LYS A 26 -33.57 -13.75 -2.03
CA LYS A 26 -34.62 -13.81 -1.00
C LYS A 26 -34.32 -14.87 0.05
N LEU A 27 -33.77 -16.01 -0.34
CA LEU A 27 -33.40 -17.08 0.60
C LEU A 27 -32.22 -16.66 1.48
N ILE A 28 -31.24 -15.98 0.91
CA ILE A 28 -30.11 -15.41 1.65
C ILE A 28 -30.62 -14.44 2.71
N GLN A 29 -31.51 -13.51 2.32
CA GLN A 29 -32.12 -12.55 3.25
C GLN A 29 -33.02 -13.22 4.29
N PHE A 30 -33.84 -14.21 3.90
CA PHE A 30 -34.78 -14.87 4.81
C PHE A 30 -34.09 -15.77 5.84
N CYS A 31 -32.99 -16.41 5.44
CA CYS A 31 -32.22 -17.32 6.28
C CYS A 31 -31.04 -16.63 6.97
N ASP A 32 -30.90 -15.31 6.85
CA ASP A 32 -29.77 -14.53 7.38
C ASP A 32 -28.40 -15.12 7.04
N ILE A 33 -28.23 -15.57 5.79
CA ILE A 33 -27.00 -16.23 5.33
C ILE A 33 -25.95 -15.16 5.03
N ASN A 34 -24.78 -15.30 5.65
CA ASN A 34 -23.61 -14.53 5.27
C ASN A 34 -22.99 -15.09 3.98
N GLU A 35 -23.14 -14.36 2.87
CA GLU A 35 -22.63 -14.74 1.55
C GLU A 35 -21.10 -14.89 1.49
N PHE A 36 -20.39 -14.16 2.35
CA PHE A 36 -18.94 -14.23 2.48
C PHE A 36 -18.50 -15.12 3.66
N GLY A 37 -19.45 -15.79 4.31
CA GLY A 37 -19.23 -16.68 5.44
C GLY A 37 -18.56 -17.99 5.03
N THR A 38 -18.20 -18.79 6.03
CA THR A 38 -17.54 -20.08 5.84
C THR A 38 -18.05 -21.08 6.85
N ASN A 39 -17.90 -22.36 6.53
CA ASN A 39 -18.22 -23.47 7.45
C ASN A 39 -17.03 -23.86 8.35
N TYR A 40 -15.90 -23.15 8.26
CA TYR A 40 -14.74 -23.36 9.14
C TYR A 40 -14.90 -22.59 10.45
N ASP A 41 -14.29 -23.13 11.52
CA ASP A 41 -14.18 -22.43 12.78
C ASP A 41 -13.38 -21.11 12.59
N PRO A 42 -13.80 -19.99 13.21
CA PRO A 42 -13.09 -18.72 13.12
C PRO A 42 -11.61 -18.79 13.50
N GLN A 43 -11.20 -19.74 14.36
CA GLN A 43 -9.80 -19.96 14.70
C GLN A 43 -8.96 -20.43 13.51
N ILE A 44 -9.57 -21.21 12.60
CA ILE A 44 -8.91 -21.76 11.42
C ILE A 44 -8.94 -20.74 10.28
N TYR A 45 -10.11 -20.16 10.04
CA TYR A 45 -10.30 -19.24 8.93
C TYR A 45 -11.48 -18.30 9.17
N ASP A 46 -11.14 -17.02 9.33
CA ASP A 46 -12.11 -15.93 9.38
C ASP A 46 -11.93 -15.01 8.14
N PRO A 47 -12.87 -15.01 7.18
CA PRO A 47 -12.88 -14.10 6.05
C PRO A 47 -12.92 -12.63 6.44
N LEU A 48 -13.50 -12.33 7.61
CA LEU A 48 -13.76 -10.99 8.10
C LEU A 48 -12.69 -10.51 9.07
N LYS A 49 -11.56 -11.24 9.18
CA LYS A 49 -10.46 -10.89 10.09
C LYS A 49 -9.83 -9.53 9.82
N TRP A 50 -9.92 -9.05 8.57
CA TRP A 50 -9.33 -7.78 8.16
C TRP A 50 -10.33 -6.66 8.35
N ASP A 51 -9.92 -5.70 9.16
CA ASP A 51 -10.68 -4.50 9.42
C ASP A 51 -10.50 -3.44 8.32
N LYS A 52 -11.26 -2.35 8.41
CA LYS A 52 -11.20 -1.26 7.44
C LYS A 52 -9.82 -0.57 7.40
N SER A 53 -9.02 -0.64 8.46
CA SER A 53 -7.68 -0.07 8.46
C SER A 53 -6.70 -0.84 7.56
N SER A 54 -6.99 -2.12 7.34
CA SER A 54 -6.21 -3.00 6.47
C SER A 54 -6.54 -2.82 4.98
N TYR A 55 -7.55 -2.00 4.64
CA TYR A 55 -7.94 -1.76 3.25
C TYR A 55 -7.00 -0.78 2.57
N TYR A 56 -6.94 -0.88 1.24
CA TYR A 56 -6.06 -0.10 0.38
C TYR A 56 -6.10 1.41 0.70
N ASP A 57 -7.29 2.00 0.80
CA ASP A 57 -7.44 3.43 1.02
C ASP A 57 -6.88 3.89 2.37
N ALA A 58 -7.09 3.09 3.42
CA ALA A 58 -6.60 3.39 4.76
C ALA A 58 -5.07 3.28 4.83
N LEU A 59 -4.49 2.24 4.23
CA LEU A 59 -3.04 2.06 4.14
C LEU A 59 -2.38 3.17 3.33
N ALA A 60 -2.94 3.53 2.18
CA ALA A 60 -2.42 4.60 1.34
C ALA A 60 -2.44 5.96 2.09
N LYS A 61 -3.51 6.24 2.83
CA LYS A 61 -3.61 7.44 3.66
C LYS A 61 -2.55 7.47 4.76
N ALA A 62 -2.36 6.35 5.48
CA ALA A 62 -1.37 6.24 6.54
C ALA A 62 0.06 6.41 6.00
N GLN A 63 0.39 5.74 4.89
CA GLN A 63 1.71 5.86 4.26
C GLN A 63 1.99 7.28 3.78
N LYS A 64 1.01 7.95 3.17
CA LYS A 64 1.16 9.34 2.74
C LYS A 64 1.38 10.27 3.93
N ALA A 65 0.60 10.12 4.99
CA ALA A 65 0.75 10.94 6.20
C ALA A 65 2.15 10.78 6.84
N ASP A 66 2.67 9.55 6.91
CA ASP A 66 4.01 9.26 7.44
C ASP A 66 5.12 9.88 6.55
N MET A 67 4.96 9.81 5.22
CA MET A 67 5.88 10.46 4.28
C MET A 67 5.85 11.99 4.39
N ASP A 68 4.66 12.58 4.43
CA ASP A 68 4.47 14.02 4.56
C ASP A 68 5.06 14.53 5.90
N GLN A 69 4.91 13.76 6.97
CA GLN A 69 5.49 14.08 8.28
C GLN A 69 7.02 14.07 8.24
N ARG A 70 7.64 13.03 7.67
CA ARG A 70 9.10 12.97 7.51
C ARG A 70 9.65 14.09 6.61
N GLU A 71 8.91 14.47 5.57
CA GLU A 71 9.33 15.56 4.70
C GLU A 71 9.28 16.91 5.41
N LYS A 72 8.23 17.16 6.22
CA LYS A 72 8.12 18.35 7.07
C LYS A 72 9.25 18.41 8.09
N GLU A 73 9.51 17.32 8.81
CA GLU A 73 10.60 17.25 9.79
C GLU A 73 11.97 17.47 9.15
N ARG A 74 12.22 16.93 7.95
CA ARG A 74 13.45 17.20 7.20
C ARG A 74 13.56 18.68 6.82
N LYS A 75 12.48 19.29 6.32
CA LYS A 75 12.44 20.72 5.97
C LYS A 75 12.68 21.59 7.20
N GLU A 76 12.03 21.29 8.32
CA GLU A 76 12.19 22.01 9.59
C GLU A 76 13.60 21.86 10.16
N ARG A 77 14.17 20.64 10.15
CA ARG A 77 15.55 20.39 10.60
C ARG A 77 16.57 21.19 9.79
N THR A 78 16.44 21.19 8.46
CA THR A 78 17.34 21.99 7.61
C THR A 78 17.16 23.50 7.79
N LYS A 79 15.94 23.97 8.09
CA LYS A 79 15.67 25.39 8.38
C LYS A 79 16.33 25.84 9.69
N VAL A 80 16.31 25.00 10.72
CA VAL A 80 16.96 25.29 12.02
C VAL A 80 18.49 25.32 11.88
N GLU A 81 19.09 24.40 11.13
CA GLU A 81 20.54 24.40 10.86
C GLU A 81 21.00 25.66 10.11
N PHE A 82 20.19 26.18 9.17
CA PHE A 82 20.48 27.42 8.44
C PHE A 82 20.45 28.67 9.33
N LEU A 83 19.55 28.73 10.32
CA LEU A 83 19.44 29.87 11.25
C LEU A 83 20.53 29.87 12.34
N ILE A 84 21.10 28.72 12.70
CA ILE A 84 22.19 28.63 13.68
C ILE A 84 23.55 28.94 13.04
N GLY A 85 23.71 28.68 11.73
CA GLY A 85 24.94 28.96 10.97
C GLY A 85 25.29 30.43 10.80
N THR A 86 24.37 31.37 11.07
CA THR A 86 24.62 32.82 10.90
C THR A 86 25.02 33.54 12.20
N ALA A 87 25.06 32.85 13.34
CA ALA A 87 25.33 33.48 14.65
C ALA A 87 26.67 33.09 15.31
N LYS A 88 27.51 32.26 14.68
CA LYS A 88 28.84 31.93 15.23
C LYS A 88 30.00 32.30 14.32
N LYS A 89 30.65 33.41 14.73
CA LYS A 89 32.08 33.69 14.65
C LYS A 89 32.60 34.36 13.37
N ALA A 90 32.39 35.67 13.32
CA ALA A 90 33.41 36.61 12.87
C ALA A 90 34.56 36.68 13.90
N THR A 91 35.49 35.72 13.93
CA THR A 91 36.85 35.97 14.45
C THR A 91 37.85 34.96 13.85
N ASN A 92 38.80 35.51 13.07
CA ASN A 92 40.14 35.02 12.69
C ASN A 92 40.38 33.54 12.37
N GLY A 93 40.78 33.28 11.13
CA GLY A 93 41.52 32.07 10.77
C GLY A 93 41.63 31.87 9.25
N SER A 94 42.60 32.53 8.63
CA SER A 94 43.04 32.27 7.25
C SER A 94 43.38 30.78 7.07
N SER A 95 42.72 30.07 6.15
CA SER A 95 43.12 28.74 5.70
C SER A 95 42.58 28.51 4.29
N THR A 96 43.51 28.12 3.42
CA THR A 96 43.48 28.08 1.96
C THR A 96 42.44 27.12 1.36
N GLU A 97 41.99 27.46 0.16
CA GLU A 97 40.99 26.80 -0.70
C GLU A 97 41.28 25.31 -1.05
N GLU A 98 42.44 24.79 -0.66
CA GLU A 98 42.89 23.43 -1.02
C GLU A 98 42.41 22.32 -0.08
N GLU A 99 41.99 22.64 1.15
CA GLU A 99 41.65 21.60 2.14
C GLU A 99 40.20 21.07 2.00
N LEU A 100 39.31 21.85 1.37
CA LEU A 100 37.91 21.47 1.17
C LEU A 100 37.72 20.33 0.17
N LYS A 101 38.72 20.04 -0.68
CA LYS A 101 38.65 18.96 -1.70
C LYS A 101 39.07 17.59 -1.16
N LYS A 102 39.71 17.49 0.01
CA LYS A 102 40.19 16.21 0.58
C LYS A 102 39.19 15.53 1.54
N ARG A 103 38.05 16.14 1.84
CA ARG A 103 37.01 15.61 2.74
C ARG A 103 35.83 14.94 2.03
N LYS A 104 35.93 14.64 0.73
CA LYS A 104 34.92 13.85 0.03
C LYS A 104 35.20 12.36 0.25
N SER A 105 34.41 11.75 1.13
CA SER A 105 34.48 10.31 1.40
C SER A 105 34.18 9.51 0.13
N LYS A 106 34.82 8.35 0.01
CA LYS A 106 34.79 7.44 -1.14
C LYS A 106 33.40 6.89 -1.51
N TRP A 107 32.35 7.28 -0.78
CA TRP A 107 30.95 6.96 -1.09
C TRP A 107 30.27 7.98 -2.02
N ASP A 108 30.86 9.17 -2.20
CA ASP A 108 30.22 10.29 -2.93
C ASP A 108 30.78 10.52 -4.35
N GLN A 109 31.56 9.55 -4.87
CA GLN A 109 32.10 9.64 -6.22
C GLN A 109 31.10 9.02 -7.22
N LYS A 110 30.25 9.86 -7.82
CA LYS A 110 29.45 9.46 -8.99
C LYS A 110 30.40 9.05 -10.12
N SER A 111 30.35 7.77 -10.47
CA SER A 111 31.11 7.16 -11.56
C SER A 111 30.70 7.73 -12.92
N THR A 112 31.63 8.40 -13.59
CA THR A 112 31.53 8.75 -15.00
C THR A 112 32.08 7.60 -15.86
N THR A 113 31.16 6.96 -16.59
CA THR A 113 31.29 6.30 -17.91
C THR A 113 32.52 5.41 -18.20
N ALA A 114 32.30 4.10 -18.33
CA ALA A 114 32.73 3.30 -19.50
C ALA A 114 32.29 1.81 -19.39
N THR A 115 31.49 1.38 -20.38
CA THR A 115 31.52 0.10 -21.10
C THR A 115 31.53 -1.23 -20.33
N GLY A 116 30.43 -1.99 -20.42
CA GLY A 116 30.45 -3.46 -20.31
C GLY A 116 29.32 -4.11 -19.52
N THR A 117 28.34 -4.67 -20.24
CA THR A 117 27.49 -5.82 -19.86
C THR A 117 26.62 -5.77 -18.58
N LYS A 118 25.34 -5.42 -18.81
CA LYS A 118 24.10 -5.93 -18.18
C LYS A 118 24.12 -6.31 -16.68
N GLY A 119 23.73 -5.35 -15.85
CA GLY A 119 23.11 -5.60 -14.54
C GLY A 119 21.98 -4.59 -14.34
N THR A 120 20.74 -4.96 -14.64
CA THR A 120 19.57 -4.11 -14.36
C THR A 120 19.33 -4.09 -12.85
N VAL A 121 19.93 -3.13 -12.16
CA VAL A 121 19.53 -2.79 -10.79
C VAL A 121 18.25 -1.97 -10.90
N ILE A 122 17.11 -2.64 -10.71
CA ILE A 122 15.81 -1.99 -10.53
C ILE A 122 15.81 -1.25 -9.18
N SER A 123 16.03 0.07 -9.21
CA SER A 123 15.76 0.92 -8.07
C SER A 123 14.25 0.93 -7.79
N ALA A 124 13.84 0.59 -6.57
CA ALA A 124 12.45 0.56 -6.11
C ALA A 124 11.83 1.97 -5.93
N PHE A 125 11.95 2.82 -6.95
CA PHE A 125 11.23 4.08 -7.04
C PHE A 125 10.61 4.16 -8.43
N GLY A 126 9.35 3.74 -8.52
CA GLY A 126 8.61 3.65 -9.77
C GLY A 126 8.18 5.03 -10.26
N THR A 127 8.80 5.51 -11.33
CA THR A 127 8.12 6.36 -12.32
C THR A 127 8.12 5.61 -13.65
N LEU A 128 6.95 5.13 -14.07
CA LEU A 128 6.74 4.51 -15.38
C LEU A 128 7.02 5.54 -16.51
N PRO A 129 7.82 5.23 -17.53
CA PRO A 129 7.98 6.10 -18.68
C PRO A 129 6.69 6.12 -19.52
N LYS A 130 6.17 7.33 -19.81
CA LYS A 130 5.06 7.53 -20.75
C LYS A 130 5.46 7.02 -22.14
N LYS A 131 4.63 6.16 -22.74
CA LYS A 131 4.78 5.73 -24.14
C LYS A 131 4.65 6.94 -25.08
N PRO A 132 5.43 7.01 -26.17
CA PRO A 132 5.22 8.01 -27.21
C PRO A 132 3.89 7.74 -27.94
N LYS A 133 3.18 8.82 -28.27
CA LYS A 133 1.99 8.77 -29.13
C LYS A 133 2.41 8.39 -30.55
N MET A 134 1.69 7.46 -31.17
CA MET A 134 1.73 7.27 -32.62
C MET A 134 0.98 8.41 -33.30
#